data_AF-A0A9D7UGY2-F1
#
_entry.id   AF-A0A9D7UGY2-F1
#
_cell.length_a   1.000
_cell.length_b   1.000
_cell.length_c   1.000
_cell.angle_alpha   90.00
_cell.angle_beta   90.00
_cell.angle_gamma   90.00
#
_symmetry.space_group_name_H-M   'P 1'
#
loop_
_entity.id
_entity.type
_entity.pdbx_description
1 polymer ?
#
loop_
_entity_poly.entity_id
_entity_poly.type
_entity_poly.pdbx_seq_one_letter_code
_entity_poly.pdbx_strand_id
1 'polypeptide(L)'
;MATLVIFGVLVYSGLLKLQEPTTTAGFLERLVGISWRWTPGAIAVLEIVVALWLVSGWAPGLAGLSAAGLFIAFAVMHAMAWSLGIDGACGCLGQSDLLERLPHSVWIALTVTLAAISPWTVRSVPLRSGRAISMEAPS
;
A
#
# COMPACT_ATOMS: atom_id res chain seq x y z
N MET A 1 -0.49 -15.75 7.07
CA MET A 1 -1.51 -15.70 6.00
C MET A 1 -1.61 -14.31 5.37
N ALA A 2 -1.81 -13.23 6.13
CA ALA A 2 -1.88 -11.86 5.60
C ALA A 2 -0.69 -11.46 4.71
N THR A 3 0.54 -11.80 5.11
CA THR A 3 1.79 -11.57 4.36
C THR A 3 1.75 -12.10 2.92
N LEU A 4 1.21 -13.30 2.72
CA LEU A 4 1.13 -13.93 1.39
C LEU A 4 0.07 -13.27 0.51
N VAL A 5 -1.03 -12.81 1.11
CA VAL A 5 -2.07 -12.07 0.39
C VAL A 5 -1.53 -10.72 -0.08
N ILE A 6 -0.87 -9.97 0.81
CA ILE A 6 -0.24 -8.68 0.47
C ILE A 6 0.83 -8.87 -0.61
N PHE A 7 1.66 -9.91 -0.47
CA PHE A 7 2.63 -10.29 -1.50
C PHE A 7 1.96 -10.52 -2.86
N GLY A 8 0.91 -11.35 -2.90
CA GLY A 8 0.19 -11.64 -4.13
C GLY A 8 -0.40 -10.40 -4.78
N VAL A 9 -1.01 -9.51 -3.99
CA VAL A 9 -1.60 -8.25 -4.47
C VAL A 9 -0.52 -7.32 -5.05
N LEU A 10 0.59 -7.10 -4.34
CA LEU A 10 1.66 -6.22 -4.79
C LEU A 10 2.35 -6.74 -6.06
N VAL A 11 2.65 -8.05 -6.11
CA VAL A 11 3.24 -8.67 -7.30
C VAL A 11 2.30 -8.60 -8.49
N TYR A 12 1.02 -8.94 -8.29
CA TYR A 12 0.02 -8.90 -9.36
C TYR A 12 -0.17 -7.48 -9.90
N SER A 13 -0.36 -6.50 -9.01
CA SER A 13 -0.44 -5.07 -9.36
C SER A 13 0.80 -4.59 -10.11
N GLY A 14 2.00 -4.93 -9.63
CA GLY A 14 3.25 -4.52 -10.28
C GLY A 14 3.41 -5.13 -11.67
N LEU A 15 3.06 -6.41 -11.84
CA LEU A 15 3.11 -7.07 -13.15
C LEU A 15 2.15 -6.42 -14.16
N LEU A 16 0.94 -6.06 -13.74
CA LEU A 16 -0.01 -5.38 -14.63
C LEU A 16 0.49 -4.00 -15.08
N LYS A 17 1.09 -3.23 -14.16
CA LYS A 17 1.74 -1.95 -14.51
C LYS A 17 2.90 -2.10 -15.50
N LEU A 18 3.58 -3.25 -15.50
CA LEU A 18 4.64 -3.56 -16.48
C LEU A 18 4.07 -4.01 -17.83
N GLN A 19 2.93 -4.70 -17.85
CA GLN A 19 2.27 -5.15 -19.07
C GLN A 19 1.61 -3.99 -19.82
N GLU A 20 0.99 -3.05 -19.08
CA GLU A 20 0.28 -1.90 -19.64
C GLU A 20 0.85 -0.57 -19.08
N PRO A 21 2.09 -0.19 -19.44
CA PRO A 21 2.71 1.03 -18.91
C PRO A 21 2.03 2.31 -19.40
N THR A 22 1.37 2.26 -20.57
CA THR A 22 0.72 3.41 -21.21
C THR A 22 -0.55 3.85 -20.48
N THR A 23 -1.35 2.91 -19.97
CA THR A 23 -2.58 3.22 -19.20
C THR A 23 -2.23 3.87 -17.87
N THR A 24 -1.23 3.31 -17.16
CA THR A 24 -0.73 3.87 -15.91
C THR A 24 -0.09 5.26 -16.12
N ALA A 25 0.68 5.45 -17.20
CA ALA A 25 1.26 6.76 -17.53
C ALA A 25 0.19 7.82 -17.80
N GLY A 26 -0.81 7.49 -18.63
CA GLY A 26 -1.91 8.41 -18.94
C GLY A 26 -2.75 8.78 -17.70
N PHE A 27 -2.92 7.83 -16.78
CA PHE A 27 -3.56 8.10 -15.49
C PHE A 27 -2.74 9.09 -14.63
N LEU A 28 -1.43 8.85 -14.47
CA LEU A 28 -0.55 9.74 -13.70
C LEU A 28 -0.44 11.13 -14.32
N GLU A 29 -0.42 11.22 -15.65
CA GLU A 29 -0.40 12.50 -16.35
C GLU A 29 -1.67 13.30 -16.09
N ARG A 30 -2.86 12.67 -16.14
CA ARG A 30 -4.13 13.33 -15.85
C ARG A 30 -4.28 13.72 -14.38
N LEU A 31 -3.78 12.89 -13.46
CA LEU A 31 -3.99 13.08 -12.03
C LEU A 31 -3.00 14.07 -11.41
N VAL A 32 -1.71 13.95 -11.76
CA VAL A 32 -0.61 14.69 -11.12
C VAL A 32 0.27 15.45 -12.10
N GLY A 33 -0.04 15.42 -13.41
CA GLY A 33 0.75 16.12 -14.43
C GLY A 33 2.11 15.50 -14.71
N ILE A 34 2.37 14.27 -14.25
CA ILE A 34 3.65 13.59 -14.43
C ILE A 34 3.62 12.81 -15.75
N SER A 35 4.39 13.28 -16.75
CA SER A 35 4.50 12.66 -18.08
C SER A 35 5.78 11.82 -18.26
N TRP A 36 6.53 11.55 -17.19
CA TRP A 36 7.81 10.87 -17.32
C TRP A 36 7.63 9.38 -17.64
N ARG A 37 8.11 8.97 -18.83
CA ARG A 37 7.99 7.61 -19.38
C ARG A 37 8.43 6.46 -18.46
N TRP A 38 9.30 6.72 -17.49
CA TRP A 38 9.84 5.68 -16.60
C TRP A 38 9.05 5.52 -15.30
N THR A 39 8.17 6.46 -14.96
CA THR A 39 7.44 6.47 -13.68
C THR A 39 6.61 5.19 -13.45
N PRO A 40 5.82 4.69 -14.43
CA PRO A 40 5.04 3.47 -14.22
C PRO A 40 5.92 2.26 -13.92
N GLY A 41 7.02 2.11 -14.64
CA GLY A 41 7.98 1.03 -14.44
C GLY A 41 8.68 1.11 -13.09
N ALA A 42 9.05 2.32 -12.65
CA ALA A 42 9.66 2.52 -11.34
C ALA A 42 8.70 2.15 -10.20
N ILE A 43 7.42 2.54 -10.30
CA ILE A 43 6.39 2.16 -9.31
C ILE A 43 6.17 0.65 -9.30
N ALA A 44 6.09 0.02 -10.47
CA ALA A 44 5.91 -1.42 -10.58
C ALA A 44 7.07 -2.21 -9.95
N VAL A 45 8.32 -1.80 -10.24
CA VAL A 45 9.51 -2.40 -9.64
C VAL A 45 9.50 -2.20 -8.13
N LEU A 46 9.11 -1.02 -7.64
CA LEU A 46 9.01 -0.74 -6.21
C LEU A 46 7.98 -1.66 -5.52
N GLU A 47 6.80 -1.87 -6.12
CA GLU A 47 5.78 -2.80 -5.59
C GLU A 47 6.31 -4.23 -5.48
N ILE A 48 6.99 -4.73 -6.52
CA ILE A 48 7.56 -6.09 -6.54
C ILE A 48 8.70 -6.22 -5.53
N VAL A 49 9.58 -5.23 -5.43
CA VAL A 49 10.70 -5.23 -4.46
C VAL A 49 10.18 -5.24 -3.04
N VAL A 50 9.17 -4.41 -2.72
CA VAL A 50 8.55 -4.42 -1.39
C VAL A 50 7.86 -5.75 -1.12
N ALA A 51 7.19 -6.36 -2.09
CA ALA A 51 6.58 -7.67 -1.93
C ALA A 51 7.62 -8.75 -1.58
N LEU A 52 8.73 -8.81 -2.34
CA LEU A 52 9.82 -9.74 -2.08
C LEU A 52 10.47 -9.50 -0.71
N TRP A 53 10.66 -8.24 -0.34
CA TRP A 53 11.19 -7.87 0.97
C TRP A 53 10.25 -8.31 2.11
N LEU A 54 8.94 -8.22 1.91
CA LEU A 54 7.94 -8.62 2.89
C LEU A 54 7.91 -10.14 3.13
N VAL A 55 8.25 -10.94 2.12
CA VAL A 55 8.38 -12.41 2.23
C VAL A 55 9.76 -12.86 2.70
N SER A 56 10.82 -12.08 2.47
CA SER A 56 12.17 -12.44 2.89
C SER A 56 12.36 -12.48 4.42
N GLY A 57 11.47 -11.81 5.16
CA GLY A 57 11.53 -11.73 6.63
C GLY A 57 12.62 -10.80 7.15
N TRP A 58 13.37 -10.13 6.28
CA TRP A 58 14.37 -9.15 6.69
C TRP A 58 13.68 -7.84 7.10
N ALA A 59 13.88 -7.38 8.33
CA ALA A 59 13.26 -6.15 8.86
C ALA A 59 11.74 -6.02 8.59
N PRO A 60 10.91 -6.98 9.07
CA PRO A 60 9.50 -7.09 8.68
C PRO A 60 8.66 -5.87 9.05
N GLY A 61 9.06 -5.10 10.07
CA GLY A 61 8.42 -3.84 10.43
C GLY A 61 8.56 -2.77 9.34
N LEU A 62 9.76 -2.62 8.77
CA LEU A 62 10.01 -1.65 7.69
C LEU A 62 9.35 -2.08 6.38
N ALA A 63 9.39 -3.38 6.06
CA ALA A 63 8.68 -3.92 4.89
C ALA A 63 7.16 -3.76 5.01
N GLY A 64 6.60 -3.97 6.20
CA GLY A 64 5.19 -3.73 6.47
C GLY A 64 4.80 -2.25 6.33
N LEU A 65 5.64 -1.35 6.86
CA LEU A 65 5.44 0.10 6.72
C LEU A 65 5.51 0.56 5.26
N SER A 66 6.45 0.04 4.47
CA SER A 66 6.56 0.39 3.05
C SER A 66 5.37 -0.14 2.24
N ALA A 67 4.93 -1.37 2.49
CA ALA A 67 3.73 -1.93 1.87
C ALA A 67 2.47 -1.12 2.23
N ALA A 68 2.31 -0.73 3.50
CA ALA A 68 1.22 0.12 3.94
C ALA A 68 1.28 1.51 3.28
N GLY A 69 2.47 2.09 3.16
CA GLY A 69 2.68 3.37 2.47
C GLY A 69 2.28 3.31 1.00
N LEU A 70 2.67 2.25 0.29
CA LEU A 70 2.26 2.02 -1.11
C LEU A 70 0.74 1.89 -1.23
N PHE A 71 0.11 1.13 -0.34
CA PHE A 71 -1.34 0.96 -0.33
C PHE A 71 -2.09 2.28 -0.06
N ILE A 72 -1.62 3.07 0.92
CA ILE A 72 -2.21 4.37 1.24
C ILE A 72 -2.05 5.32 0.04
N ALA A 73 -0.87 5.40 -0.56
CA ALA A 73 -0.64 6.22 -1.75
C ALA A 73 -1.57 5.82 -2.90
N PHE A 74 -1.72 4.52 -3.14
CA PHE A 74 -2.66 3.97 -4.12
C PHE A 74 -4.10 4.38 -3.85
N ALA A 75 -4.57 4.23 -2.61
CA ALA A 75 -5.93 4.58 -2.19
C ALA A 75 -6.20 6.09 -2.32
N VAL A 76 -5.24 6.93 -1.93
CA VAL A 76 -5.33 8.39 -2.08
C VAL A 76 -5.41 8.78 -3.55
N MET A 77 -4.57 8.22 -4.41
CA MET A 77 -4.61 8.50 -5.86
C MET A 77 -5.97 8.13 -6.47
N HIS A 78 -6.56 6.99 -6.07
CA HIS A 78 -7.89 6.59 -6.52
C HIS A 78 -9.00 7.49 -6.00
N ALA A 79 -8.96 7.86 -4.72
CA ALA A 79 -9.93 8.77 -4.14
C ALA A 79 -9.89 10.14 -4.84
N MET A 80 -8.69 10.64 -5.15
CA MET A 80 -8.50 11.88 -5.91
C MET A 80 -8.97 11.76 -7.36
N ALA A 81 -8.68 10.65 -8.03
CA ALA A 81 -9.16 10.42 -9.40
C ALA A 81 -10.69 10.42 -9.45
N TRP A 82 -11.33 9.78 -8.46
CA TRP A 82 -12.78 9.73 -8.37
C TRP A 82 -13.39 11.12 -8.12
N SER A 83 -12.79 11.95 -7.25
CA SER A 83 -13.28 13.31 -7.02
C SER A 83 -13.09 14.25 -8.23
N LEU A 84 -12.16 13.91 -9.14
CA LEU A 84 -11.93 14.63 -10.39
C LEU A 84 -12.73 14.08 -11.58
N GLY A 85 -13.52 13.02 -11.39
CA GLY A 85 -14.27 12.37 -12.47
C GLY A 85 -13.38 11.70 -13.51
N ILE A 86 -12.17 11.29 -13.14
CA ILE A 86 -11.26 10.54 -14.02
C ILE A 86 -11.68 9.07 -13.97
N ASP A 87 -12.16 8.53 -15.10
CA ASP A 87 -12.61 7.15 -15.22
C ASP A 87 -11.53 6.16 -14.73
N GLY A 88 -11.96 5.14 -13.97
CA GLY A 88 -11.11 4.20 -13.21
C GLY A 88 -10.19 3.28 -14.03
N ALA A 89 -9.98 3.56 -15.31
CA ALA A 89 -9.06 2.87 -16.21
C ALA A 89 -7.59 3.24 -15.92
N CYS A 90 -7.17 3.13 -14.65
CA CYS A 90 -5.83 3.47 -14.20
C CYS A 90 -4.77 2.40 -14.56
N GLY A 91 -5.16 1.27 -15.14
CA GLY A 91 -4.28 0.13 -15.46
C GLY A 91 -3.70 -0.60 -14.25
N CYS A 92 -3.97 -0.13 -13.03
CA CYS A 92 -3.28 -0.60 -11.83
C CYS A 92 -3.77 -1.99 -11.34
N LEU A 93 -4.96 -2.41 -11.76
CA LEU A 93 -5.54 -3.75 -11.49
C LEU A 93 -6.02 -4.43 -12.78
N GLY A 94 -5.52 -3.96 -13.94
CA GLY A 94 -5.97 -4.41 -15.26
C GLY A 94 -7.19 -3.62 -15.74
N GLN A 95 -7.67 -3.94 -16.94
CA GLN A 95 -8.87 -3.31 -17.50
C GLN A 95 -10.07 -3.54 -16.55
N SER A 96 -10.83 -2.47 -16.31
CA SER A 96 -11.85 -2.31 -15.26
C SER A 96 -12.99 -3.34 -15.27
N ASP A 97 -13.10 -4.15 -16.33
CA ASP A 97 -14.09 -5.22 -16.45
C ASP A 97 -14.04 -6.23 -15.30
N LEU A 98 -12.87 -6.40 -14.66
CA LEU A 98 -12.74 -7.31 -13.53
C LEU A 98 -13.30 -6.70 -12.23
N LEU A 99 -13.14 -5.39 -12.01
CA LEU A 99 -13.57 -4.72 -10.78
C LEU A 99 -15.09 -4.55 -10.71
N GLU A 100 -15.74 -4.29 -11.86
CA GLU A 100 -17.21 -4.31 -11.99
C GLU A 100 -17.80 -5.71 -11.83
N ARG A 101 -16.99 -6.77 -11.98
CA ARG A 101 -17.41 -8.17 -11.77
C ARG A 101 -17.05 -8.72 -10.40
N LEU A 102 -16.41 -7.96 -9.52
CA LEU A 102 -16.06 -8.46 -8.20
C LEU A 102 -17.32 -8.64 -7.32
N PRO A 103 -17.60 -9.87 -6.85
CA PRO A 103 -18.76 -10.11 -6.01
C PRO A 103 -18.64 -9.36 -4.69
N HIS A 104 -19.79 -8.96 -4.12
CA HIS A 104 -19.91 -8.14 -2.90
C HIS A 104 -19.11 -8.68 -1.70
N SER A 105 -18.81 -9.98 -1.70
CA SER A 105 -17.94 -10.67 -0.74
C SER A 105 -16.50 -10.14 -0.69
N VAL A 106 -15.96 -9.63 -1.80
CA VAL A 106 -14.59 -9.08 -1.84
C VAL A 106 -14.50 -7.73 -1.12
N TRP A 107 -15.54 -6.89 -1.24
CA TRP A 107 -15.64 -5.64 -0.49
C TRP A 107 -15.76 -5.86 1.02
N ILE A 108 -16.50 -6.89 1.42
CA ILE A 108 -16.61 -7.29 2.84
C ILE A 108 -15.26 -7.82 3.34
N ALA A 109 -14.56 -8.64 2.54
CA ALA A 109 -13.23 -9.11 2.90
C ALA A 109 -12.22 -7.96 3.07
N LEU A 110 -12.29 -6.95 2.20
CA LEU A 110 -11.42 -5.77 2.25
C LEU A 110 -11.71 -4.91 3.49
N THR A 111 -12.97 -4.68 3.82
CA THR A 111 -13.36 -3.90 5.00
C THR A 111 -13.06 -4.62 6.31
N VAL A 112 -13.27 -5.94 6.38
CA VAL A 112 -12.93 -6.76 7.55
C VAL A 112 -11.41 -6.84 7.76
N THR A 113 -10.63 -6.95 6.68
CA THR A 113 -9.17 -6.95 6.79
C THR A 113 -8.64 -5.59 7.24
N LEU A 114 -9.18 -4.48 6.73
CA LEU A 114 -8.86 -3.13 7.20
C LEU A 114 -9.22 -2.92 8.68
N ALA A 115 -10.40 -3.41 9.11
CA ALA A 115 -10.82 -3.35 10.51
C ALA A 115 -9.94 -4.22 11.43
N ALA A 116 -9.43 -5.36 10.94
CA ALA A 116 -8.54 -6.23 11.70
C ALA A 116 -7.13 -5.66 11.89
N ILE A 117 -6.67 -4.79 10.99
CA ILE A 117 -5.37 -4.12 11.07
C ILE A 117 -5.41 -2.93 12.05
N SER A 118 -6.57 -2.28 12.21
CA SER A 118 -6.75 -1.09 13.06
C SER A 118 -6.43 -1.28 14.56
N PRO A 119 -6.80 -2.38 15.25
CA PRO A 119 -6.54 -2.50 16.69
C PRO A 119 -5.11 -2.95 17.06
N TRP A 120 -4.29 -3.41 16.11
CA TRP A 120 -2.96 -3.97 16.42
C TRP A 120 -1.81 -2.96 16.38
N THR A 121 -1.98 -1.80 15.76
CA THR A 121 -0.92 -0.76 15.69
C THR A 121 -0.81 0.10 16.96
N VAL A 122 -1.82 0.09 17.84
CA VAL A 122 -1.85 0.96 19.03
C VAL A 122 -1.24 0.30 20.28
N ARG A 123 -0.99 -1.02 20.30
CA ARG A 123 -0.73 -1.76 21.55
C ARG A 123 0.75 -2.05 21.89
N SER A 124 1.73 -1.55 21.15
CA SER A 124 3.15 -1.85 21.45
C SER A 124 4.07 -0.63 21.45
N VAL A 125 3.67 0.48 22.08
CA VAL A 125 4.66 1.39 22.68
C VAL A 125 4.71 1.09 24.17
N PRO A 126 5.68 0.30 24.65
CA PRO A 126 5.92 0.22 26.09
C PRO A 126 6.34 1.62 26.56
N LEU A 127 5.43 2.31 27.25
CA LEU A 127 5.77 3.46 28.06
C LEU A 127 6.83 2.98 29.05
N ARG A 128 8.08 3.38 28.81
CA ARG A 128 9.21 3.12 29.70
C ARG A 128 8.90 3.82 31.02
N SER A 129 8.30 3.04 31.93
CA SER A 129 8.06 3.36 33.33
C SER A 129 9.25 4.07 33.93
N GLY A 130 8.97 5.17 34.63
CA GLY A 130 9.93 6.14 35.13
C GLY A 130 11.10 5.51 35.88
N ARG A 131 12.30 5.96 35.53
CA ARG A 131 13.46 5.84 36.39
C ARG A 131 13.36 6.96 37.43
N ALA A 132 12.88 6.63 38.62
CA ALA A 132 12.97 7.50 39.78
C ALA A 132 14.44 7.89 39.99
N ILE A 133 14.72 9.18 39.92
CA ILE A 133 16.01 9.75 40.30
C ILE A 133 15.96 9.83 41.82
N SER A 134 16.52 8.85 42.52
CA SER A 134 16.84 9.01 43.95
C SER A 134 17.87 10.13 44.06
N MET A 135 17.44 11.28 44.57
CA MET A 135 18.34 12.31 45.07
C MET A 135 18.84 11.86 46.44
N GLU A 136 20.05 11.32 46.50
CA GLU A 136 20.81 11.19 47.73
C GLU A 136 21.26 12.59 48.17
N ALA A 137 20.82 13.00 49.36
CA ALA A 137 21.22 14.27 49.97
C ALA A 137 22.63 14.14 50.59
N PRO A 138 23.56 15.08 50.34
CA PRO A 138 24.84 15.11 51.02
C PRO A 138 24.69 15.61 52.47
N SER A 139 25.27 14.86 53.41
CA SER A 139 25.46 15.20 54.82
C SER A 139 26.53 16.27 55.02
#